data_AF-A0A2J6GZY0-F1
#
_entry.id   AF-A0A2J6GZY0-F1
#
_cell.length_a   1.000
_cell.length_b   1.000
_cell.length_c   1.000
_cell.angle_alpha   90.00
_cell.angle_beta   90.00
_cell.angle_gamma   90.00
#
_symmetry.space_group_name_H-M   'P 1'
#
loop_
_entity.id
_entity.type
_entity.pdbx_description
1 polymer ?
#
loop_
_entity_poly.entity_id
_entity_poly.type
_entity_poly.pdbx_seq_one_letter_code
_entity_poly.pdbx_strand_id
1 'polypeptide(L)'
;MNKLKSLIEGLPLEELQLLELDYKAGNIEKLINNKLKAFNEGGNKICPVCHAETSIDDGYALTFGPKGFRKKAVFCATDCLEYFLSKMRKQQNGTS
;
A
#
# COMPACT_ATOMS: atom_id res chain seq x y z
N MET A 1 -10.67 23.09 1.35
CA MET A 1 -10.33 23.27 2.77
C MET A 1 -9.17 22.36 3.11
N ASN A 2 -8.14 22.88 3.80
CA ASN A 2 -6.92 22.14 4.10
C ASN A 2 -7.12 21.37 5.42
N LYS A 3 -7.22 20.03 5.34
CA LYS A 3 -7.57 19.15 6.48
C LYS A 3 -6.61 19.29 7.67
N LEU A 4 -5.35 19.63 7.40
CA LEU A 4 -4.35 19.88 8.46
C LEU A 4 -4.65 21.16 9.23
N LYS A 5 -5.09 22.22 8.54
CA LYS A 5 -5.40 23.51 9.16
C LYS A 5 -6.50 23.38 10.21
N SER A 6 -7.58 22.67 9.87
CA SER A 6 -8.69 22.42 10.81
C SER A 6 -8.30 21.58 12.03
N LEU A 7 -7.26 20.74 11.91
CA LEU A 7 -6.76 19.95 13.03
C LEU A 7 -5.91 20.81 13.97
N ILE A 8 -5.10 21.72 13.43
CA ILE A 8 -4.23 22.61 14.19
C ILE A 8 -5.04 23.69 14.92
N GLU A 9 -6.08 24.24 14.27
CA GLU A 9 -6.94 25.28 14.86
C GLU A 9 -7.70 24.81 16.12
N GLY A 10 -7.87 23.49 16.30
CA GLY A 10 -8.51 22.92 17.48
C GLY A 10 -7.57 22.63 18.66
N LEU A 11 -6.26 22.86 18.53
CA LEU A 11 -5.28 22.47 19.54
C LEU A 11 -5.10 23.56 20.62
N PRO A 12 -4.98 23.17 21.91
CA PRO A 12 -4.57 24.09 22.97
C PRO A 12 -3.09 24.50 22.82
N LEU A 13 -2.71 25.60 23.48
CA LEU A 13 -1.38 26.21 23.35
C LEU A 13 -0.23 25.22 23.65
N GLU A 14 -0.37 24.41 24.69
CA GLU A 14 0.64 23.43 25.10
C GLU A 14 0.87 22.38 23.99
N GLU A 15 -0.20 21.90 23.37
CA GLU A 15 -0.10 20.95 22.25
C GLU A 15 0.48 21.60 20.98
N LEU A 16 0.17 22.88 20.73
CA LEU A 16 0.78 23.63 19.64
C LEU A 16 2.28 23.79 19.82
N GLN A 17 2.75 24.03 21.04
CA GLN A 17 4.18 24.14 21.35
C GLN A 17 4.92 22.81 21.15
N LEU A 18 4.32 21.69 21.59
CA LEU A 18 4.88 20.36 21.36
C LEU A 18 4.92 20.04 19.86
N LEU A 19 3.83 20.33 19.13
CA LEU A 19 3.76 20.14 17.68
C LEU A 19 4.82 20.97 16.94
N GLU A 20 5.06 22.20 17.37
CA GLU A 20 6.10 23.06 16.79
C GLU A 20 7.51 22.47 17.00
N LEU A 21 7.80 21.93 18.18
CA LEU A 21 9.07 21.27 18.46
C LEU A 21 9.27 20.04 17.58
N ASP A 22 8.26 19.17 17.46
CA ASP A 22 8.32 17.99 16.60
C ASP A 22 8.44 18.34 15.12
N TYR A 23 7.77 19.42 14.69
CA TYR A 23 7.89 19.94 13.33
C TYR A 23 9.31 20.44 13.04
N LYS A 24 9.87 21.27 13.92
CA LYS A 24 11.25 21.80 13.80
C LYS A 24 12.31 20.69 13.87
N ALA A 25 12.06 19.64 14.64
CA ALA A 25 12.94 18.48 14.74
C ALA A 25 12.85 17.53 13.51
N GLY A 26 11.92 17.77 12.57
CA GLY A 26 11.69 16.90 11.42
C GLY A 26 10.97 15.58 11.74
N ASN A 27 10.45 15.43 12.96
CA ASN A 27 9.75 14.21 13.39
C ASN A 27 8.44 14.01 12.61
N ILE A 28 7.74 15.11 12.29
CA ILE A 28 6.49 15.07 11.53
C ILE A 28 6.73 14.57 10.10
N GLU A 29 7.76 15.08 9.43
CA GLU A 29 8.14 14.62 8.09
C GLU A 29 8.50 13.13 8.10
N LYS A 30 9.33 12.71 9.07
CA LYS A 30 9.72 11.31 9.23
C LYS A 30 8.52 10.40 9.48
N LEU A 31 7.56 10.82 10.31
CA LEU A 31 6.32 10.09 10.59
C LEU A 31 5.47 9.92 9.32
N ILE A 32 5.27 11.00 8.56
CA ILE A 32 4.52 10.98 7.30
C ILE A 32 5.19 10.05 6.30
N ASN A 33 6.51 10.21 6.10
CA ASN A 33 7.29 9.39 5.16
C ASN A 33 7.26 7.91 5.55
N ASN A 34 7.39 7.58 6.83
CA ASN A 34 7.28 6.19 7.30
C ASN A 34 5.87 5.63 7.08
N LYS A 35 4.80 6.41 7.30
CA LYS A 35 3.43 5.96 7.01
C LYS A 35 3.22 5.74 5.51
N LEU A 36 3.64 6.68 4.66
CA LEU A 36 3.56 6.55 3.21
C LEU A 36 4.35 5.34 2.72
N LYS A 37 5.57 5.16 3.25
CA LYS A 37 6.40 4.01 2.97
C LYS A 37 5.72 2.71 3.41
N ALA A 38 5.11 2.65 4.59
CA ALA A 38 4.34 1.47 5.02
C ALA A 38 3.11 1.21 4.12
N PHE A 39 2.42 2.24 3.64
CA PHE A 39 1.34 2.09 2.65
C PHE A 39 1.84 1.57 1.30
N ASN A 40 3.02 2.02 0.86
CA ASN A 40 3.60 1.65 -0.43
C ASN A 40 4.34 0.31 -0.41
N GLU A 41 5.02 -0.02 0.69
CA GLU A 41 5.76 -1.28 0.90
C GLU A 41 4.85 -2.41 1.40
N GLY A 42 3.77 -2.08 2.11
CA GLY A 42 2.65 -2.98 2.40
C GLY A 42 1.72 -3.14 1.19
N GLY A 43 2.33 -3.34 0.01
CA GLY A 43 1.71 -3.27 -1.31
C GLY A 43 0.32 -3.88 -1.31
N ASN A 44 -0.67 -3.04 -1.61
CA ASN A 44 -2.09 -3.35 -1.77
C ASN A 44 -2.48 -4.74 -1.26
N LYS A 45 -2.98 -4.75 -0.03
CA LYS A 45 -3.78 -5.80 0.59
C LYS A 45 -5.09 -6.04 -0.16
N ILE A 46 -5.10 -5.96 -1.48
CA ILE A 46 -6.32 -6.04 -2.28
C ILE A 46 -6.08 -7.09 -3.34
N CYS A 47 -6.92 -8.12 -3.35
CA CYS A 47 -6.83 -9.16 -4.34
C CYS A 47 -7.05 -8.54 -5.74
N PRO A 48 -6.14 -8.72 -6.70
CA PRO A 48 -6.27 -8.12 -8.04
C PRO A 48 -7.40 -8.75 -8.88
N VAL A 49 -8.08 -9.77 -8.35
CA VAL A 49 -9.19 -10.46 -9.02
C VAL A 49 -10.53 -10.03 -8.45
N CYS A 50 -10.72 -10.18 -7.15
CA CYS A 50 -12.01 -9.93 -6.49
C CYS A 50 -12.06 -8.64 -5.67
N HIS A 51 -10.94 -7.92 -5.53
CA HIS A 51 -10.80 -6.69 -4.74
C HIS A 51 -11.08 -6.84 -3.24
N ALA A 52 -11.14 -8.07 -2.73
CA ALA A 52 -11.21 -8.32 -1.29
C ALA A 52 -9.92 -7.89 -0.60
N GLU A 53 -10.02 -7.49 0.66
CA GLU A 53 -8.85 -7.24 1.49
C GLU A 53 -8.07 -8.55 1.75
N THR A 54 -6.73 -8.50 1.71
CA THR A 54 -5.85 -9.66 1.85
C THR A 54 -4.65 -9.31 2.72
N SER A 55 -4.32 -10.12 3.71
CA SER A 55 -3.00 -10.07 4.35
C SER A 55 -2.00 -10.87 3.50
N ILE A 56 -0.71 -10.55 3.61
CA ILE A 56 0.36 -11.41 3.04
C ILE A 56 0.46 -12.71 3.83
N ASP A 57 0.13 -12.68 5.13
CA ASP A 57 0.24 -13.80 6.05
C ASP A 57 -0.83 -14.88 5.80
N ASP A 58 -2.02 -14.48 5.33
CA ASP A 58 -3.14 -15.41 5.04
C ASP A 58 -3.44 -15.52 3.53
N GLY A 59 -2.64 -14.88 2.68
CA GLY A 59 -2.85 -14.79 1.24
C GLY A 59 -1.83 -15.59 0.42
N TYR A 60 -2.18 -15.86 -0.84
CA TYR A 60 -1.26 -16.46 -1.79
C TYR A 60 -0.47 -15.37 -2.52
N ALA A 61 0.87 -15.42 -2.48
CA ALA A 61 1.71 -14.44 -3.17
C ALA A 61 2.35 -15.01 -4.44
N LEU A 62 2.21 -14.31 -5.56
CA LEU A 62 2.90 -14.62 -6.81
C LEU A 62 3.88 -13.51 -7.17
N THR A 63 5.14 -13.87 -7.40
CA THR A 63 6.15 -12.95 -7.95
C THR A 63 6.49 -13.38 -9.37
N PHE A 64 6.39 -12.46 -10.34
CA PHE A 64 6.51 -12.76 -11.76
C PHE A 64 7.16 -11.60 -12.53
N GLY A 65 7.69 -11.89 -13.73
CA GLY A 65 8.41 -10.93 -14.58
C GLY A 65 9.93 -11.14 -14.61
N PRO A 66 10.63 -10.46 -15.53
CA PRO A 66 12.07 -10.64 -15.73
C PRO A 66 12.90 -10.07 -14.57
N LYS A 67 14.16 -10.50 -14.47
CA LYS A 67 15.12 -10.00 -13.47
C LYS A 67 15.28 -8.48 -13.64
N GLY A 68 14.91 -7.71 -12.62
CA GLY A 68 14.89 -6.24 -12.65
C GLY A 68 13.49 -5.60 -12.79
N PHE A 69 12.48 -6.36 -13.23
CA PHE A 69 11.08 -5.91 -13.34
C PHE A 69 10.11 -6.91 -12.70
N ARG A 70 10.48 -7.46 -11.55
CA ARG A 70 9.62 -8.37 -10.80
C ARG A 70 8.43 -7.60 -10.23
N LYS A 71 7.23 -8.09 -10.49
CA LYS A 71 5.98 -7.65 -9.87
C LYS A 71 5.55 -8.70 -8.84
N LYS A 72 4.89 -8.25 -7.77
CA LYS A 72 4.27 -9.10 -6.75
C LYS A 72 2.77 -8.86 -6.74
N ALA A 73 1.98 -9.92 -6.72
CA ALA A 73 0.54 -9.89 -6.52
C ALA A 73 0.18 -10.80 -5.34
N VAL A 74 -0.82 -10.40 -4.54
CA VAL A 74 -1.35 -11.18 -3.41
C VAL A 74 -2.81 -11.48 -3.67
N PHE A 75 -3.23 -12.73 -3.42
CA PHE A 75 -4.57 -13.22 -3.68
C PHE A 75 -5.21 -13.70 -2.38
N CYS A 76 -6.49 -13.37 -2.18
CA CYS A 76 -7.23 -13.77 -0.98
C CYS A 76 -7.49 -15.28 -0.89
N ALA A 77 -7.51 -15.98 -2.03
CA ALA A 77 -7.83 -17.40 -2.12
C ALA A 77 -7.20 -18.03 -3.37
N THR A 78 -7.11 -19.37 -3.38
CA THR A 78 -6.57 -20.17 -4.48
C THR A 78 -7.32 -19.92 -5.79
N ASP A 79 -8.65 -19.81 -5.75
CA ASP A 79 -9.49 -19.58 -6.93
C ASP A 79 -9.14 -18.26 -7.64
N CYS A 80 -8.82 -17.22 -6.87
CA CYS A 80 -8.40 -15.93 -7.41
C CYS A 80 -7.01 -16.04 -8.06
N LEU A 81 -6.08 -16.79 -7.46
CA LEU A 81 -4.78 -17.06 -8.06
C LEU A 81 -4.94 -17.86 -9.38
N GLU A 82 -5.77 -18.90 -9.38
CA GLU A 82 -6.01 -19.74 -10.57
C GLU A 82 -6.65 -18.93 -11.70
N TYR A 83 -7.68 -18.14 -11.41
CA TYR A 83 -8.29 -17.25 -12.38
C TYR A 83 -7.26 -16.30 -13.01
N PHE A 84 -6.41 -15.68 -12.19
CA PHE A 84 -5.36 -14.79 -12.65
C PHE A 84 -4.35 -15.51 -13.57
N LEU A 85 -3.87 -16.70 -13.18
CA LEU A 85 -2.97 -17.51 -14.01
C LEU A 85 -3.62 -17.91 -15.34
N SER A 86 -4.91 -18.25 -15.34
CA SER A 86 -5.65 -18.59 -16.56
C SER A 86 -5.70 -17.43 -17.54
N LYS A 87 -5.88 -16.19 -17.05
CA LYS A 87 -5.87 -14.97 -17.87
C LYS A 87 -4.50 -14.67 -18.44
N MET A 88 -3.45 -14.81 -17.62
CA MET A 88 -2.06 -14.64 -18.08
C MET A 88 -1.70 -15.62 -19.19
N ARG A 89 -2.06 -16.91 -19.05
CA ARG A 89 -1.82 -17.92 -20.09
C ARG A 89 -2.56 -17.60 -21.40
N LYS A 90 -3.81 -17.14 -21.31
CA LYS A 90 -4.57 -16.71 -22.49
C LYS A 90 -3.91 -15.52 -23.20
N GLN A 91 -3.35 -14.56 -22.46
CA GLN A 91 -2.64 -13.44 -23.05
C GLN A 91 -1.33 -13.85 -23.73
N GLN A 92 -0.60 -14.82 -23.17
CA GLN A 92 0.63 -15.34 -23.78
C GLN A 92 0.36 -16.17 -25.04
N ASN A 93 -0.76 -16.90 -25.08
CA ASN A 93 -1.14 -17.75 -26.22
C ASN A 93 -1.96 -17.00 -27.29
N GLY A 94 -2.39 -15.76 -27.02
CA GLY A 94 -3.15 -14.91 -27.95
C GLY A 94 -2.28 -14.06 -28.89
N THR A 95 -0.96 -14.16 -28.78
CA THR A 95 0.01 -13.72 -29.79
C THR A 95 0.47 -14.94 -30.58
N SER A 96 -0.35 -15.36 -31.54
CA SER A 96 0.01 -16.25 -32.65
C SER A 96 -0.79 -15.81 -33.87
#